data_AF-A0A3D2M9L6-F1
#
_entry.id   AF-A0A3D2M9L6-F1
#
_cell.length_a   1.000
_cell.length_b   1.000
_cell.length_c   1.000
_cell.angle_alpha   90.00
_cell.angle_beta   90.00
_cell.angle_gamma   90.00
#
_symmetry.space_group_name_H-M   'P 1'
#
loop_
_entity.id
_entity.type
_entity.pdbx_description
1 polymer ?
#
loop_
_entity_poly.entity_id
_entity_poly.type
_entity_poly.pdbx_seq_one_letter_code
_entity_poly.pdbx_strand_id
1 'polypeptide(L)'
;MSLPSLVALPTSLQPLVTRTEETFLGAVRDSSAQAEQRFAAWSGARRDAFGRVCAASDFVSEQVSRDPELLLQLAESGLLERS
;
A
#
# COMPACT_ATOMS: atom_id res chain seq x y z
N MET A 1 20.16 -13.58 -7.79
CA MET A 1 19.36 -13.37 -9.02
C MET A 1 18.54 -12.11 -8.79
N SER A 2 18.75 -11.03 -9.54
CA SER A 2 17.93 -9.83 -9.38
C SER A 2 16.58 -10.05 -10.05
N LEU A 3 15.48 -9.71 -9.35
CA LEU A 3 14.14 -9.76 -9.93
C LEU A 3 14.03 -8.79 -11.12
N PRO A 4 13.21 -9.10 -12.13
CA PRO A 4 12.96 -8.18 -13.24
C PRO A 4 12.34 -6.87 -12.72
N SER A 5 12.67 -5.76 -13.39
CA SER A 5 12.11 -4.45 -13.06
C SER A 5 10.58 -4.47 -13.13
N LEU A 6 9.92 -3.95 -12.09
CA LEU A 6 8.47 -3.85 -12.07
C LEU A 6 8.00 -2.86 -13.13
N VAL A 7 7.00 -3.25 -13.92
CA VAL A 7 6.39 -2.41 -14.93
C VAL A 7 5.57 -1.31 -14.25
N ALA A 8 5.57 -0.11 -14.83
CA ALA A 8 4.72 0.98 -14.38
C ALA A 8 3.23 0.59 -14.45
N LEU A 9 2.43 1.09 -13.52
CA LEU A 9 0.99 0.84 -13.53
C LEU A 9 0.36 1.46 -14.79
N PRO A 10 -0.42 0.70 -15.59
CA PRO A 10 -1.15 1.28 -16.71
C PRO A 10 -2.09 2.40 -16.25
N THR A 11 -2.16 3.51 -17.00
CA THR A 11 -3.01 4.66 -16.68
C THR A 11 -4.49 4.27 -16.54
N SER A 12 -4.94 3.23 -17.24
CA SER A 12 -6.30 2.70 -17.14
C SER A 12 -6.65 2.17 -15.75
N LEU A 13 -5.67 1.78 -14.94
CA LEU A 13 -5.84 1.30 -13.58
C LEU A 13 -5.71 2.42 -12.53
N GLN A 14 -5.32 3.63 -12.95
CA GLN A 14 -5.14 4.76 -12.02
C GLN A 14 -6.39 5.06 -11.18
N PRO A 15 -7.62 5.07 -11.74
CA PRO A 15 -8.82 5.33 -10.94
C PRO A 15 -9.05 4.27 -9.85
N LEU A 16 -8.71 3.00 -10.12
CA LEU A 16 -8.81 1.92 -9.14
C LEU A 16 -7.83 2.14 -7.99
N VAL A 17 -6.57 2.45 -8.31
CA VAL A 17 -5.53 2.73 -7.30
C VAL A 17 -5.90 3.92 -6.44
N THR A 18 -6.33 5.02 -7.05
CA THR A 18 -6.74 6.23 -6.31
C THR A 18 -7.86 5.91 -5.33
N ARG A 19 -8.89 5.18 -5.76
CA ARG A 19 -10.00 4.80 -4.89
C ARG A 19 -9.55 3.93 -3.71
N THR A 20 -8.70 2.94 -3.98
CA THR A 20 -8.19 2.06 -2.91
C THR A 20 -7.31 2.84 -1.93
N GLU A 21 -6.45 3.73 -2.42
CA GLU A 21 -5.60 4.56 -1.58
C GLU A 21 -6.43 5.50 -0.70
N GLU A 22 -7.47 6.13 -1.25
CA GLU A 22 -8.40 6.97 -0.48
C GLU A 22 -9.11 6.16 0.62
N THR A 23 -9.58 4.96 0.29
CA THR A 23 -10.25 4.05 1.24
C THR A 23 -9.31 3.64 2.36
N PHE A 24 -8.09 3.21 2.02
CA PHE A 24 -7.06 2.84 2.97
C PHE A 24 -6.65 4.02 3.86
N LEU A 25 -6.44 5.21 3.28
CA LEU A 25 -6.12 6.42 4.03
C LEU A 25 -7.25 6.83 4.99
N GLY A 26 -8.51 6.59 4.61
CA GLY A 26 -9.66 6.73 5.51
C GLY A 26 -9.49 5.83 6.74
N ALA A 27 -9.27 4.53 6.52
CA ALA A 27 -9.08 3.56 7.59
C ALA A 27 -7.87 3.86 8.48
N VAL A 28 -6.75 4.33 7.90
CA VAL A 28 -5.55 4.73 8.65
C VAL A 28 -5.85 5.90 9.59
N ARG A 29 -6.55 6.93 9.10
CA ARG A 29 -6.95 8.10 9.91
C ARG A 29 -7.91 7.71 11.03
N ASP A 30 -8.86 6.83 10.74
CA ASP A 30 -9.82 6.32 11.72
C ASP A 30 -9.14 5.42 12.78
N SER A 31 -8.01 4.79 12.43
CA SER A 31 -7.22 3.96 13.33
C SER A 31 -6.43 4.79 14.36
N SER A 32 -5.50 5.64 13.90
CA SER A 32 -4.76 6.56 14.79
C SER A 32 -3.95 7.61 14.03
N ALA A 33 -3.66 8.75 14.69
CA ALA A 33 -2.74 9.77 14.17
C ALA A 33 -1.31 9.23 13.97
N GLN A 34 -0.88 8.23 14.75
CA GLN A 34 0.44 7.61 14.59
C GLN A 34 0.50 6.72 13.34
N ALA A 35 -0.57 6.01 13.02
CA ALA A 35 -0.69 5.22 11.79
C ALA A 35 -0.57 6.11 10.54
N GLU A 36 -1.20 7.28 10.56
CA GLU A 36 -1.10 8.27 9.47
C GLU A 36 0.34 8.77 9.28
N GLN A 37 1.05 9.07 10.38
CA GLN A 37 2.46 9.48 10.33
C GLN A 37 3.37 8.37 9.78
N ARG A 38 3.16 7.11 10.19
CA ARG A 38 3.91 5.96 9.67
C ARG A 38 3.71 5.79 8.18
N PHE A 39 2.48 5.87 7.69
CA PHE A 39 2.20 5.81 6.26
C PHE A 39 2.82 7.00 5.51
N ALA A 40 2.72 8.21 6.07
CA ALA A 40 3.33 9.41 5.49
C ALA A 40 4.84 9.26 5.28
N ALA A 41 5.53 8.56 6.19
CA ALA A 41 6.96 8.29 6.13
C ALA A 41 7.38 7.24 5.09
N TRP A 42 6.44 6.56 4.41
CA TRP A 42 6.78 5.58 3.38
C TRP A 42 7.47 6.22 2.17
N SER A 43 8.50 5.52 1.68
CA SER A 43 9.21 5.90 0.45
C SER A 43 8.30 5.81 -0.78
N GLY A 44 8.64 6.57 -1.82
CA GLY A 44 7.92 6.51 -3.10
C GLY A 44 7.87 5.09 -3.68
N ALA A 45 8.98 4.34 -3.61
CA ALA A 45 9.04 2.97 -4.10
C ALA A 45 8.05 2.03 -3.37
N ARG A 46 7.86 2.20 -2.05
CA ARG A 46 6.89 1.41 -1.28
C ARG A 46 5.46 1.80 -1.62
N ARG A 47 5.18 3.10 -1.80
CA ARG A 47 3.87 3.59 -2.23
C ARG A 47 3.51 3.06 -3.63
N ASP A 48 4.46 3.05 -4.55
CA ASP A 48 4.25 2.48 -5.89
C ASP A 48 3.98 0.97 -5.82
N ALA A 49 4.70 0.24 -4.96
CA ALA A 49 4.48 -1.19 -4.75
C ALA A 49 3.10 -1.47 -4.16
N PHE A 50 2.69 -0.68 -3.16
CA PHE A 50 1.36 -0.73 -2.59
C PHE A 50 0.28 -0.50 -3.66
N GLY A 51 0.39 0.56 -4.46
CA GLY A 51 -0.55 0.84 -5.54
C GLY A 51 -0.64 -0.30 -6.56
N ARG A 52 0.49 -0.90 -6.94
CA ARG A 52 0.51 -2.08 -7.85
C ARG A 52 -0.21 -3.28 -7.25
N VAL A 53 0.03 -3.61 -5.97
CA VAL A 53 -0.60 -4.77 -5.32
C VAL A 53 -2.10 -4.54 -5.14
N CYS A 54 -2.51 -3.34 -4.76
CA CYS A 54 -3.91 -2.95 -4.65
C CYS A 54 -4.63 -3.03 -6.00
N ALA A 55 -4.01 -2.57 -7.09
CA ALA A 55 -4.59 -2.70 -8.42
C ALA A 55 -4.70 -4.15 -8.91
N ALA A 56 -3.82 -5.03 -8.43
CA ALA A 56 -3.76 -6.42 -8.85
C ALA A 56 -4.63 -7.36 -8.00
N SER A 57 -5.06 -6.92 -6.81
CA SER A 57 -5.79 -7.76 -5.87
C SER A 57 -6.79 -6.96 -5.02
N ASP A 58 -8.08 -7.18 -5.30
CA ASP A 58 -9.17 -6.66 -4.47
C ASP A 58 -9.08 -7.20 -3.04
N PHE A 59 -8.66 -8.46 -2.88
CA PHE A 59 -8.44 -9.04 -1.55
C PHE A 59 -7.44 -8.23 -0.73
N VAL A 60 -6.28 -7.87 -1.30
CA VAL A 60 -5.29 -7.07 -0.56
C VAL A 60 -5.87 -5.69 -0.25
N SER A 61 -6.51 -5.04 -1.22
CA SER A 61 -7.16 -3.73 -1.05
C SER A 61 -8.18 -3.72 0.10
N GLU A 62 -9.00 -4.77 0.21
CA GLU A 62 -9.97 -4.94 1.29
C GLU A 62 -9.29 -5.24 2.63
N GLN A 63 -8.31 -6.16 2.66
CA GLN A 63 -7.63 -6.56 3.90
C GLN A 63 -6.90 -5.38 4.54
N VAL A 64 -6.15 -4.60 3.76
CA VAL A 64 -5.36 -3.46 4.29
C VAL A 64 -6.25 -2.33 4.75
N SER A 65 -7.45 -2.17 4.17
CA SER A 65 -8.43 -1.18 4.63
C SER A 65 -9.14 -1.65 5.90
N ARG A 66 -9.33 -2.95 6.06
CA ARG A 66 -9.96 -3.53 7.27
C ARG A 66 -9.02 -3.52 8.48
N ASP A 67 -7.74 -3.77 8.25
CA ASP A 67 -6.69 -3.76 9.28
C ASP A 67 -5.43 -3.04 8.77
N PRO A 68 -5.45 -1.69 8.78
CA PRO A 68 -4.32 -0.90 8.29
C PRO A 68 -3.07 -1.05 9.16
N GLU A 69 -3.23 -1.34 10.45
CA GLU A 69 -2.13 -1.47 11.39
C GLU A 69 -1.26 -2.70 11.06
N LEU A 70 -1.87 -3.82 10.66
CA LEU A 70 -1.14 -4.99 10.19
C LEU A 70 -0.19 -4.65 9.04
N LEU A 71 -0.65 -3.91 8.03
CA LEU A 71 0.19 -3.51 6.90
C LEU A 71 1.35 -2.61 7.33
N LEU A 72 1.08 -1.65 8.21
CA LEU A 72 2.10 -0.73 8.73
C LEU A 72 3.17 -1.50 9.52
N GLN A 73 2.78 -2.48 10.34
CA GLN A 73 3.71 -3.34 11.07
C GLN A 73 4.58 -4.19 10.14
N LEU A 74 4.00 -4.74 9.06
CA LEU A 74 4.77 -5.47 8.04
C LEU A 74 5.81 -4.58 7.34
N ALA A 75 5.46 -3.31 7.10
CA ALA A 75 6.36 -2.33 6.50
C ALA A 75 7.49 -1.90 7.47
N GLU A 76 7.18 -1.73 8.76
CA GLU A 76 8.17 -1.40 9.79
C GLU A 76 9.16 -2.54 10.03
N SER A 77 8.69 -3.79 9.97
CA SER A 77 9.53 -4.98 10.11
C SER A 77 10.35 -5.29 8.84
N GLY A 78 10.20 -4.49 7.78
CA GLY A 78 10.94 -4.64 6.52
C GLY A 78 10.57 -5.90 5.73
N LEU A 79 9.43 -6.52 6.05
CA LEU A 79 9.04 -7.79 5.45
C LEU A 79 8.54 -7.63 4.01
N LEU A 80 8.08 -6.43 3.65
CA LEU A 80 7.55 -6.09 2.33
C LEU A 80 8.66 -5.97 1.26
N GLU A 81 9.89 -5.70 1.68
CA GLU A 81 11.05 -5.51 0.80
C GLU A 81 11.91 -6.77 0.66
N ARG A 82 11.53 -7.87 1.32
CA ARG A 82 12.27 -9.13 1.20
C ARG A 82 11.98 -9.80 -0.12
N SER A 83 13.04 -10.07 -0.88
CA SER A 83 13.04 -10.81 -2.14
C SER A 83 13.90 -12.05 -2.05
#